data_AF-A0A420EUK7-F1
#
_entry.id   AF-A0A420EUK7-F1
#
_cell.length_a   1.000
_cell.length_b   1.000
_cell.length_c   1.000
_cell.angle_alpha   90.00
_cell.angle_beta   90.00
_cell.angle_gamma   90.00
#
_symmetry.space_group_name_H-M   'P 1'
#
loop_
_entity.id
_entity.type
_entity.pdbx_description
1 polymer ?
#
loop_
_entity_poly.entity_id
_entity_poly.type
_entity_poly.pdbx_seq_one_letter_code
_entity_poly.pdbx_strand_id
1 'polypeptide(L)'
;MTGGGLLGAAAVMLLAAWRSSGFLSDLLLNLGASVVLAAISYVIFDPLFEEARKARVQEHLSFDQQAFVARLRGSCRRVRILDTWTILLEDRHREATLAAMRAALGSGAEVQLLLLDPDCTAAQQRSEELERQRVNVPRQIRANLRHLAAFAGDLTPEERGRFQVRIYDASPSIQLYQWDGQALISFFPIGKLSFNVPQLEVDMDSPWGGFVHARFEELWEHDQATLPLERYWSTTVTLRHGESDVAEVQVPYVVVDERHYIDCGALRLSGPLTARARLPRTPRSAPRVFALVEPADGDRAAVARHFDQKYGRADGGRTVLCLAPQRAADGRAPGPRSPAAADPR
;
A
#
# COMPACT_ATOMS: atom_id res chain seq x y z
N MET A 1 33.60 -10.34 -26.39
CA MET A 1 33.68 -10.62 -27.84
C MET A 1 32.96 -11.91 -28.27
N THR A 2 32.36 -12.69 -27.35
CA THR A 2 31.71 -13.99 -27.66
C THR A 2 30.26 -13.88 -28.13
N GLY A 3 29.47 -12.92 -27.65
CA GLY A 3 28.05 -12.77 -28.00
C GLY A 3 27.78 -12.41 -29.47
N GLY A 4 28.66 -11.61 -30.10
CA GLY A 4 28.53 -11.24 -31.51
C GLY A 4 28.73 -12.41 -32.48
N GLY A 5 29.60 -13.37 -32.13
CA GLY A 5 29.83 -14.57 -32.94
C GLY A 5 28.64 -15.53 -32.94
N LEU A 6 27.97 -15.69 -31.79
CA LEU A 6 26.78 -16.53 -31.65
C LEU A 6 25.56 -15.97 -32.40
N LEU A 7 25.34 -14.66 -32.33
CA LEU A 7 24.28 -14.00 -33.10
C LEU A 7 24.52 -14.08 -34.60
N GLY A 8 25.77 -13.91 -35.04
CA GLY A 8 26.16 -14.09 -36.44
C GLY A 8 25.90 -15.51 -36.95
N ALA A 9 26.30 -16.53 -36.18
CA ALA A 9 26.05 -17.93 -36.51
C ALA A 9 24.55 -18.25 -36.57
N ALA A 10 23.76 -17.76 -35.61
CA ALA A 10 22.32 -17.97 -35.58
C ALA A 10 21.60 -17.31 -36.76
N ALA A 11 22.00 -16.09 -37.14
CA ALA A 11 21.47 -15.41 -38.32
C ALA A 11 21.78 -16.18 -39.63
N VAL A 12 23.00 -16.72 -39.75
CA VAL A 12 23.40 -17.56 -40.89
C VAL A 12 22.59 -18.86 -40.92
N MET A 13 22.33 -19.50 -39.78
CA MET A 13 21.52 -20.72 -39.70
C MET A 13 20.05 -20.47 -40.08
N LEU A 14 19.47 -19.35 -39.64
CA LEU A 14 18.10 -18.95 -40.01
C LEU A 14 17.98 -18.61 -41.51
N LEU A 15 18.97 -17.91 -42.08
CA LEU A 15 19.04 -17.62 -43.51
C LEU A 15 19.20 -18.89 -44.35
N ALA A 16 19.98 -19.86 -43.88
CA ALA A 16 20.15 -21.15 -44.54
C ALA A 16 18.87 -22.00 -44.46
N ALA A 17 18.19 -22.01 -43.32
CA ALA A 17 16.92 -22.70 -43.13
C ALA A 17 15.85 -22.21 -44.11
N TRP A 18 15.78 -20.89 -44.32
CA TRP A 18 14.82 -20.24 -45.23
C TRP A 18 15.00 -20.63 -46.71
N ARG A 19 16.17 -21.17 -47.07
CA ARG A 19 16.51 -21.62 -48.42
C ARG A 19 16.40 -23.13 -48.61
N SER A 20 16.07 -23.89 -47.56
CA SER A 20 15.97 -25.35 -47.57
C SER A 20 14.54 -25.82 -47.27
N SER A 21 14.10 -26.91 -47.90
CA SER A 21 12.79 -27.53 -47.63
C SER A 21 12.96 -28.93 -47.03
N GLY A 22 12.07 -29.28 -46.08
CA GLY A 22 12.04 -30.58 -45.40
C GLY A 22 12.69 -30.59 -44.00
N PHE A 23 12.99 -31.78 -43.49
CA PHE A 23 13.45 -32.04 -42.11
C PHE A 23 14.63 -31.19 -41.64
N LEU A 24 15.55 -30.83 -42.54
CA LEU A 24 16.71 -29.99 -42.22
C LEU A 24 16.30 -28.54 -41.88
N SER A 25 15.22 -28.04 -42.49
CA SER A 25 14.67 -26.70 -42.23
C SER A 25 14.07 -26.62 -40.84
N ASP A 26 13.27 -27.62 -40.44
CA ASP A 26 12.64 -27.69 -39.11
C ASP A 26 13.67 -27.83 -37.98
N LEU A 27 14.74 -28.60 -38.22
CA LEU A 27 15.84 -28.74 -37.26
C LEU A 27 16.60 -27.42 -37.10
N LEU A 28 16.94 -26.74 -38.21
CA LEU A 28 17.67 -25.47 -38.18
C LEU A 28 16.84 -24.31 -37.61
N LEU A 29 15.53 -24.30 -37.82
CA LEU A 29 14.60 -23.32 -37.23
C LEU A 29 14.52 -23.48 -35.71
N ASN A 30 14.34 -24.70 -35.21
CA ASN A 30 14.27 -24.94 -33.77
C ASN A 30 15.60 -24.68 -33.06
N LEU A 31 16.72 -25.08 -33.67
CA LEU A 31 18.04 -24.84 -33.09
C LEU A 31 18.40 -23.34 -33.16
N GLY A 32 18.11 -22.68 -34.28
CA GLY A 32 18.36 -21.25 -34.49
C GLY A 32 17.56 -20.37 -33.53
N ALA A 33 16.27 -20.66 -33.35
CA ALA A 33 15.42 -19.95 -32.38
C ALA A 33 15.92 -20.10 -30.94
N SER A 34 16.37 -21.31 -30.57
CA SER A 34 16.91 -21.59 -29.23
C SER A 34 18.21 -20.84 -28.96
N VAL A 35 19.11 -20.76 -29.96
CA VAL A 35 20.37 -20.01 -29.86
C VAL A 35 20.12 -18.50 -29.83
N VAL A 36 19.17 -17.98 -30.61
CA VAL A 36 18.78 -16.55 -30.55
C VAL A 36 18.19 -16.21 -29.19
N LEU A 37 17.30 -17.05 -28.64
CA LEU A 37 16.72 -16.83 -27.32
C LEU A 37 17.79 -16.87 -26.22
N ALA A 38 18.73 -17.82 -26.30
CA ALA A 38 19.87 -17.89 -25.39
C ALA A 38 20.78 -16.65 -25.52
N ALA A 39 21.05 -16.18 -26.73
CA ALA A 39 21.86 -14.99 -26.96
C ALA A 39 21.17 -13.70 -26.49
N ILE A 40 19.86 -13.57 -26.67
CA ILE A 40 19.06 -12.44 -26.15
C ILE A 40 19.05 -12.47 -24.62
N SER A 41 18.78 -13.63 -24.00
CA SER A 41 18.89 -13.80 -22.55
C SER A 41 20.29 -13.41 -22.06
N TYR A 42 21.34 -13.87 -22.73
CA TYR A 42 22.70 -13.53 -22.37
C TYR A 42 22.96 -12.03 -22.49
N VAL A 43 22.57 -11.38 -23.59
CA VAL A 43 22.74 -9.92 -23.79
C VAL A 43 21.93 -9.08 -22.80
N ILE A 44 20.82 -9.58 -22.27
CA ILE A 44 20.01 -8.87 -21.26
C ILE A 44 20.53 -9.13 -19.84
N PHE A 45 20.87 -10.38 -19.51
CA PHE A 45 21.27 -10.77 -18.16
C PHE A 45 22.75 -10.51 -17.86
N ASP A 46 23.68 -10.65 -18.81
CA ASP A 46 25.12 -10.45 -18.56
C ASP A 46 25.46 -9.02 -18.15
N PRO A 47 24.95 -7.95 -18.81
CA PRO A 47 25.18 -6.59 -18.33
C PRO A 47 24.63 -6.40 -16.92
N LEU A 48 23.46 -6.97 -16.63
CA LEU A 48 22.80 -6.90 -15.33
C LEU A 48 23.62 -7.61 -14.22
N PHE A 49 24.29 -8.72 -14.55
CA PHE A 49 25.18 -9.46 -13.64
C PHE A 49 26.58 -8.85 -13.52
N GLU A 50 27.18 -8.37 -14.61
CA GLU A 50 28.47 -7.64 -14.61
C GLU A 50 28.37 -6.30 -13.88
N GLU A 51 27.23 -5.61 -14.03
CA GLU A 51 26.93 -4.36 -13.35
C GLU A 51 26.55 -4.59 -11.88
N ALA A 52 25.92 -5.73 -11.54
CA ALA A 52 25.80 -6.18 -10.14
C ALA A 52 27.15 -6.52 -9.49
N ARG A 53 28.16 -6.95 -10.27
CA ARG A 53 29.55 -7.15 -9.79
C ARG A 53 30.35 -5.85 -9.67
N LYS A 54 30.01 -4.82 -10.45
CA LYS A 54 30.71 -3.51 -10.47
C LYS A 54 30.07 -2.49 -9.53
N ALA A 55 28.76 -2.50 -9.37
CA ALA A 55 28.08 -1.79 -8.31
C ALA A 55 28.52 -2.43 -6.98
N ARG A 56 28.86 -1.61 -5.99
CA ARG A 56 29.20 -2.05 -4.62
C ARG A 56 27.97 -2.64 -3.93
N VAL A 57 27.43 -3.73 -4.45
CA VAL A 57 26.30 -4.44 -3.85
C VAL A 57 26.87 -5.32 -2.75
N GLN A 58 26.70 -4.87 -1.50
CA GLN A 58 27.06 -5.69 -0.36
C GLN A 58 25.86 -6.54 0.03
N GLU A 59 26.03 -7.85 -0.01
CA GLU A 59 25.02 -8.80 0.44
C GLU A 59 25.12 -8.99 1.96
N HIS A 60 23.99 -8.86 2.64
CA HIS A 60 23.83 -9.19 4.05
C HIS A 60 22.95 -10.44 4.15
N LEU A 61 23.30 -11.39 5.01
CA LEU A 61 22.55 -12.65 5.12
C LEU A 61 21.10 -12.48 5.61
N SER A 62 20.85 -11.43 6.39
CA SER A 62 19.54 -11.07 6.93
C SER A 62 19.50 -9.57 7.29
N PHE A 63 18.33 -9.08 7.66
CA PHE A 63 18.17 -7.69 8.08
C PHE A 63 18.64 -7.47 9.53
N ASP A 64 19.66 -6.63 9.70
CA ASP A 64 20.12 -6.18 11.02
C ASP A 64 19.35 -4.94 11.49
N GLN A 65 18.37 -5.16 12.37
CA GLN A 65 17.55 -4.10 12.94
C GLN A 65 18.36 -3.07 13.73
N GLN A 66 19.39 -3.51 14.47
CA GLN A 66 20.17 -2.60 15.32
C GLN A 66 21.05 -1.69 14.46
N ALA A 67 21.74 -2.27 13.47
CA ALA A 67 22.53 -1.51 12.51
C ALA A 67 21.67 -0.51 11.73
N PHE A 68 20.49 -0.92 11.28
CA PHE A 68 19.57 -0.02 10.59
C PHE A 68 19.08 1.12 11.50
N VAL A 69 18.69 0.83 12.75
CA VAL A 69 18.27 1.88 13.71
C VAL A 69 19.40 2.88 14.00
N ALA A 70 20.65 2.43 14.05
CA ALA A 70 21.80 3.32 14.19
C ALA A 70 21.98 4.23 12.96
N ARG A 71 21.86 3.68 11.74
CA ARG A 71 21.89 4.44 10.48
C ARG A 71 20.76 5.45 10.39
N LEU A 72 19.54 5.04 10.77
CA LEU A 72 18.35 5.88 10.83
C LEU A 72 18.55 7.09 11.73
N ARG A 73 19.11 6.90 12.94
CA ARG A 73 19.37 8.00 13.88
C ARG A 73 20.32 9.05 13.32
N GLY A 74 21.27 8.65 12.49
CA GLY A 74 22.25 9.55 11.87
C GLY A 74 21.79 10.19 10.56
N SER A 75 20.62 9.82 10.03
CA SER A 75 20.13 10.33 8.75
C SER A 75 19.67 11.78 8.89
N CYS A 76 20.09 12.61 7.95
CA CYS A 76 19.76 14.04 7.93
C CYS A 76 18.98 14.47 6.68
N ARG A 77 18.86 13.61 5.67
CA ARG A 77 18.20 13.95 4.40
C ARG A 77 16.91 13.17 4.21
N ARG A 78 16.96 11.84 4.19
CA ARG A 78 15.80 11.04 3.78
C ARG A 78 15.83 9.62 4.33
N VAL A 79 14.68 9.18 4.80
CA VAL A 79 14.42 7.81 5.25
C VAL A 79 13.19 7.32 4.49
N ARG A 80 13.30 6.16 3.86
CA ARG A 80 12.15 5.49 3.22
C ARG A 80 12.04 4.05 3.67
N ILE A 81 10.82 3.65 3.99
CA ILE A 81 10.49 2.27 4.30
C ILE A 81 9.34 1.86 3.38
N LEU A 82 9.54 0.80 2.59
CA LEU A 82 8.47 0.11 1.86
C LEU A 82 8.51 -1.35 2.28
N ASP A 83 7.41 -1.82 2.86
CA ASP A 83 7.28 -3.19 3.34
C ASP A 83 5.81 -3.61 3.40
N THR A 84 5.57 -4.91 3.55
CA THR A 84 4.26 -5.43 3.94
C THR A 84 3.88 -4.91 5.33
N TRP A 85 4.72 -5.17 6.32
CA TRP A 85 4.79 -4.51 7.61
C TRP A 85 6.26 -4.46 8.02
N THR A 86 6.70 -3.44 8.76
CA THR A 86 8.07 -3.38 9.24
C THR A 86 8.23 -4.05 10.60
N ILE A 87 9.28 -4.87 10.76
CA ILE A 87 9.68 -5.44 12.06
C ILE A 87 10.30 -4.42 13.00
N LEU A 88 10.69 -3.25 12.50
CA LEU A 88 11.32 -2.20 13.31
C LEU A 88 10.40 -1.68 14.42
N LEU A 89 9.09 -1.88 14.27
CA LEU A 89 8.05 -1.45 15.19
C LEU A 89 7.51 -2.60 16.06
N GLU A 90 8.15 -3.77 16.00
CA GLU A 90 7.86 -4.91 16.87
C GLU A 90 8.67 -4.83 18.19
N ASP A 91 8.00 -5.19 19.29
CA ASP A 91 8.47 -5.30 20.67
C ASP A 91 9.78 -4.56 21.00
N ARG A 92 10.90 -5.29 20.97
CA ARG A 92 12.20 -4.86 21.52
C ARG A 92 12.87 -3.72 20.76
N HIS A 93 12.48 -3.47 19.51
CA HIS A 93 13.11 -2.43 18.68
C HIS A 93 12.22 -1.20 18.51
N ARG A 94 10.92 -1.30 18.79
CA ARG A 94 9.95 -0.23 18.53
C ARG A 94 10.37 1.12 19.11
N GLU A 95 10.69 1.17 20.40
CA GLU A 95 11.05 2.44 21.06
C GLU A 95 12.34 3.03 20.48
N ALA A 96 13.35 2.20 20.27
CA ALA A 96 14.61 2.62 19.68
C ALA A 96 14.44 3.14 18.25
N THR A 97 13.58 2.48 17.46
CA THR A 97 13.22 2.90 16.09
C THR A 97 12.49 4.23 16.10
N LEU A 98 11.43 4.39 16.90
CA LEU A 98 10.66 5.64 16.96
C LEU A 98 11.52 6.81 17.46
N ALA A 99 12.40 6.56 18.44
CA ALA A 99 13.38 7.54 18.88
C ALA A 99 14.38 7.91 17.78
N ALA A 100 14.84 6.94 16.97
CA ALA A 100 15.71 7.19 15.84
C ALA A 100 15.01 7.97 14.71
N MET A 101 13.74 7.65 14.39
CA MET A 101 12.93 8.44 13.46
C MET A 101 12.78 9.89 13.92
N ARG A 102 12.51 10.11 15.21
CA ARG A 102 12.43 11.45 15.80
C ARG A 102 13.77 12.19 15.70
N ALA A 103 14.89 11.53 15.96
CA ALA A 103 16.22 12.12 15.81
C ALA A 103 16.52 12.53 14.35
N ALA A 104 16.13 11.69 13.37
CA ALA A 104 16.29 12.00 11.96
C ALA A 104 15.45 13.22 11.55
N LEU A 105 14.17 13.26 11.96
CA LEU A 105 13.28 14.41 11.75
C LEU A 105 13.88 15.68 12.38
N GLY A 106 14.35 15.60 13.63
CA GLY A 106 15.02 16.71 14.32
C GLY A 106 16.30 17.20 13.60
N SER A 107 16.92 16.33 12.80
CA SER A 107 18.14 16.65 12.03
C SER A 107 17.88 17.20 10.63
N GLY A 108 16.62 17.27 10.18
CA GLY A 108 16.30 17.74 8.83
C GLY A 108 15.55 16.73 7.97
N ALA A 109 15.65 15.43 8.27
CA ALA A 109 15.28 14.39 7.34
C ALA A 109 13.78 14.31 7.06
N GLU A 110 13.45 13.90 5.84
CA GLU A 110 12.11 13.42 5.48
C GLU A 110 11.98 11.94 5.82
N VAL A 111 10.89 11.54 6.47
CA VAL A 111 10.62 10.14 6.82
C VAL A 111 9.33 9.70 6.15
N GLN A 112 9.45 8.77 5.20
CA GLN A 112 8.34 8.25 4.41
C GLN A 112 8.18 6.74 4.61
N LEU A 113 6.98 6.30 4.99
CA LEU A 113 6.67 4.89 5.15
C LEU A 113 5.51 4.50 4.24
N LEU A 114 5.68 3.39 3.53
CA LEU A 114 4.70 2.80 2.64
C LEU A 114 4.44 1.35 3.11
N LEU A 115 3.29 1.14 3.74
CA LEU A 115 2.90 -0.16 4.32
C LEU A 115 1.68 -0.74 3.60
N LEU A 116 1.59 -2.06 3.49
CA LEU A 116 0.49 -2.71 2.76
C LEU A 116 -0.86 -2.46 3.46
N ASP A 117 -1.96 -2.34 2.70
CA ASP A 117 -3.31 -2.27 3.26
C ASP A 117 -3.65 -3.59 3.96
N PRO A 118 -3.99 -3.59 5.27
CA PRO A 118 -4.30 -4.83 5.98
C PRO A 118 -5.58 -5.51 5.50
N ASP A 119 -6.43 -4.82 4.75
CA ASP A 119 -7.70 -5.34 4.24
C ASP A 119 -7.61 -5.77 2.77
N CYS A 120 -6.48 -5.60 2.08
CA CYS A 120 -6.36 -6.00 0.68
C CYS A 120 -6.09 -7.49 0.49
N THR A 121 -6.37 -7.98 -0.72
CA THR A 121 -6.14 -9.38 -1.11
C THR A 121 -4.68 -9.79 -0.94
N ALA A 122 -3.73 -8.91 -1.28
CA ALA A 122 -2.30 -9.21 -1.16
C ALA A 122 -1.87 -9.44 0.29
N ALA A 123 -2.46 -8.74 1.26
CA ALA A 123 -2.17 -8.96 2.69
C ALA A 123 -2.68 -10.33 3.16
N GLN A 124 -3.83 -10.78 2.66
CA GLN A 124 -4.37 -12.11 2.96
C GLN A 124 -3.51 -13.21 2.35
N GLN A 125 -3.19 -13.11 1.06
CA GLN A 125 -2.31 -14.05 0.36
C GLN A 125 -0.96 -14.17 1.07
N ARG A 126 -0.38 -13.05 1.50
CA ARG A 126 0.87 -13.07 2.24
C ARG A 126 0.76 -13.77 3.60
N SER A 127 -0.39 -13.64 4.27
CA SER A 127 -0.66 -14.37 5.51
C SER A 127 -0.79 -15.87 5.28
N GLU A 128 -1.40 -16.30 4.18
CA GLU A 128 -1.50 -17.71 3.77
C GLU A 128 -0.12 -18.29 3.45
N GLU A 129 0.71 -17.56 2.69
CA GLU A 129 2.08 -17.97 2.41
C GLU A 129 2.90 -18.20 3.69
N LEU A 130 2.69 -17.35 4.70
CA LEU A 130 3.40 -17.38 5.98
C LEU A 130 2.69 -18.22 7.06
N GLU A 131 1.64 -18.98 6.73
CA GLU A 131 0.85 -19.76 7.68
C GLU A 131 1.73 -20.71 8.53
N ARG A 132 2.73 -21.36 7.90
CA ARG A 132 3.69 -22.25 8.59
C ARG A 132 4.46 -21.54 9.71
N GLN A 133 4.65 -20.23 9.57
CA GLN A 133 5.33 -19.38 10.56
C GLN A 133 4.35 -18.75 11.56
N ARG A 134 3.05 -19.05 11.44
CA ARG A 134 1.97 -18.55 12.30
C ARG A 134 1.89 -17.02 12.37
N VAL A 135 2.24 -16.37 11.26
CA VAL A 135 2.19 -14.90 11.14
C VAL A 135 0.83 -14.48 10.57
N ASN A 136 0.13 -13.62 11.30
CA ASN A 136 -1.06 -12.94 10.79
C ASN A 136 -0.66 -11.56 10.27
N VAL A 137 -0.48 -11.45 8.96
CA VAL A 137 0.04 -10.25 8.30
C VAL A 137 -0.88 -9.03 8.51
N PRO A 138 -2.21 -9.10 8.24
CA PRO A 138 -3.13 -8.01 8.54
C PRO A 138 -3.06 -7.48 9.98
N ARG A 139 -2.83 -8.37 10.95
CA ARG A 139 -2.69 -7.98 12.37
C ARG A 139 -1.40 -7.21 12.61
N GLN A 140 -0.29 -7.63 12.03
CA GLN A 140 1.00 -6.94 12.18
C GLN A 140 0.99 -5.55 11.54
N ILE A 141 0.39 -5.45 10.35
CA ILE A 141 0.18 -4.16 9.67
C ILE A 141 -0.61 -3.20 10.57
N ARG A 142 -1.77 -3.62 11.09
CA ARG A 142 -2.58 -2.76 11.98
C ARG A 142 -1.84 -2.37 13.26
N ALA A 143 -0.99 -3.25 13.81
CA ALA A 143 -0.15 -2.91 14.95
C ALA A 143 0.87 -1.81 14.62
N ASN A 144 1.55 -1.90 13.48
CA ASN A 144 2.45 -0.86 12.99
C ASN A 144 1.72 0.47 12.78
N LEU A 145 0.56 0.45 12.12
CA LEU A 145 -0.22 1.66 11.87
C LEU A 145 -0.67 2.33 13.17
N ARG A 146 -1.02 1.57 14.23
CA ARG A 146 -1.27 2.14 15.57
C ARG A 146 -0.05 2.86 16.14
N HIS A 147 1.12 2.23 16.07
CA HIS A 147 2.36 2.82 16.57
C HIS A 147 2.73 4.10 15.81
N LEU A 148 2.57 4.09 14.48
CA LEU A 148 2.84 5.25 13.63
C LEU A 148 1.82 6.38 13.86
N ALA A 149 0.55 6.07 14.05
CA ALA A 149 -0.49 7.06 14.34
C ALA A 149 -0.25 7.74 15.71
N ALA A 150 0.10 6.97 16.74
CA ALA A 150 0.48 7.51 18.04
C ALA A 150 1.73 8.39 17.92
N PHE A 151 2.77 7.91 17.22
CA PHE A 151 3.99 8.66 16.98
C PHE A 151 3.73 9.99 16.27
N ALA A 152 2.91 10.02 15.22
CA ALA A 152 2.53 11.24 14.50
C ALA A 152 1.78 12.26 15.38
N GLY A 153 0.98 11.77 16.34
CA GLY A 153 0.32 12.58 17.35
C GLY A 153 1.31 13.32 18.26
N ASP A 154 2.42 12.66 18.59
CA ASP A 154 3.47 13.17 19.48
C ASP A 154 4.55 14.01 18.77
N LEU A 155 4.43 14.24 17.46
CA LEU A 155 5.34 15.10 16.69
C LEU A 155 4.92 16.57 16.78
N THR A 156 5.92 17.46 16.74
CA THR A 156 5.69 18.89 16.52
C THR A 156 5.11 19.14 15.13
N PRO A 157 4.45 20.29 14.87
CA PRO A 157 3.92 20.61 13.53
C PRO A 157 4.98 20.55 12.41
N GLU A 158 6.21 20.98 12.70
CA GLU A 158 7.32 20.96 11.74
C GLU A 158 7.80 19.53 11.43
N GLU A 159 7.99 18.71 12.45
CA GLU A 159 8.34 17.29 12.26
C GLU A 159 7.22 16.55 11.53
N ARG A 160 5.96 16.83 11.86
CA ARG A 160 4.79 16.22 11.22
C ARG A 160 4.72 16.52 9.72
N GLY A 161 5.16 17.71 9.27
CA GLY A 161 5.25 18.03 7.84
C GLY A 161 6.25 17.15 7.06
N ARG A 162 7.25 16.59 7.76
CA ARG A 162 8.30 15.73 7.18
C ARG A 162 8.10 14.25 7.44
N PHE A 163 7.13 13.88 8.28
CA PHE A 163 6.77 12.50 8.57
C PHE A 163 5.50 12.12 7.80
N GLN A 164 5.62 11.16 6.88
CA GLN A 164 4.52 10.76 6.00
C GLN A 164 4.37 9.24 6.01
N VAL A 165 3.14 8.77 6.19
CA VAL A 165 2.81 7.35 6.13
C VAL A 165 1.69 7.17 5.12
N ARG A 166 1.87 6.22 4.19
CA ARG A 166 0.88 5.83 3.21
C ARG A 166 0.63 4.33 3.29
N ILE A 167 -0.62 3.95 3.10
CA ILE A 167 -1.09 2.58 3.08
C ILE A 167 -1.36 2.22 1.62
N TYR A 168 -0.69 1.20 1.07
CA TYR A 168 -0.82 0.86 -0.35
C TYR A 168 -1.60 -0.43 -0.59
N ASP A 169 -2.39 -0.44 -1.67
CA ASP A 169 -3.19 -1.58 -2.13
C ASP A 169 -2.63 -2.07 -3.48
N ALA A 170 -1.52 -2.79 -3.43
CA ALA A 170 -0.91 -3.43 -4.58
C ALA A 170 -0.09 -4.66 -4.14
N SER A 171 0.21 -5.57 -5.08
CA SER A 171 1.06 -6.71 -4.79
C SER A 171 2.47 -6.26 -4.41
N PRO A 172 3.00 -6.67 -3.24
CA PRO A 172 4.32 -6.27 -2.79
C PRO A 172 5.40 -6.91 -3.69
N SER A 173 6.25 -6.10 -4.32
CA SER A 173 7.34 -6.61 -5.19
C SER A 173 8.70 -6.62 -4.50
N ILE A 174 9.00 -5.58 -3.71
CA ILE A 174 10.28 -5.40 -3.01
C ILE A 174 10.05 -4.84 -1.61
N GLN A 175 10.93 -5.20 -0.69
CA GLN A 175 11.13 -4.52 0.57
C GLN A 175 12.26 -3.51 0.41
N LEU A 176 12.10 -2.32 0.99
CA LEU A 176 13.08 -1.24 0.95
C LEU A 176 13.24 -0.62 2.34
N TYR A 177 14.49 -0.48 2.76
CA TYR A 177 14.91 0.29 3.93
C TYR A 177 16.02 1.26 3.52
N GLN A 178 15.65 2.49 3.19
CA GLN A 178 16.58 3.55 2.75
C GLN A 178 16.98 4.47 3.90
N TRP A 179 18.27 4.84 3.94
CA TRP A 179 18.81 5.96 4.69
C TRP A 179 19.71 6.78 3.76
N ASP A 180 19.35 8.05 3.57
CA ASP A 180 20.02 9.02 2.71
C ASP A 180 20.31 8.51 1.30
N GLY A 181 21.58 8.20 1.00
CA GLY A 181 22.06 7.74 -0.31
C GLY A 181 22.23 6.21 -0.40
N GLN A 182 21.81 5.46 0.61
CA GLN A 182 21.98 4.00 0.66
C GLN A 182 20.66 3.32 1.02
N ALA A 183 20.51 2.06 0.61
CA ALA A 183 19.34 1.28 0.91
C ALA A 183 19.64 -0.21 1.08
N LEU A 184 18.86 -0.87 1.93
CA LEU A 184 18.74 -2.33 1.96
C LEU A 184 17.48 -2.73 1.20
N ILE A 185 17.63 -3.67 0.28
CA ILE A 185 16.53 -4.19 -0.54
C ILE A 185 16.46 -5.71 -0.41
N SER A 186 15.25 -6.23 -0.34
CA SER A 186 15.00 -7.66 -0.53
C SER A 186 13.71 -7.89 -1.33
N PHE A 187 13.54 -9.12 -1.79
CA PHE A 187 12.31 -9.56 -2.44
C PHE A 187 11.43 -10.30 -1.43
N PHE A 188 10.14 -10.49 -1.74
CA PHE A 188 9.23 -11.27 -0.92
C PHE A 188 9.23 -12.75 -1.36
N PRO A 189 10.04 -13.62 -0.73
CA PRO A 189 10.03 -15.06 -1.01
C PRO A 189 8.71 -15.69 -0.54
N ILE A 190 8.22 -16.69 -1.27
CA ILE A 190 7.08 -17.50 -0.84
C ILE A 190 7.44 -18.22 0.47
N GLY A 191 6.60 -18.05 1.48
CA GLY A 191 6.69 -18.76 2.75
C GLY A 191 7.90 -18.45 3.64
N LYS A 192 8.62 -17.35 3.37
CA LYS A 192 9.71 -16.83 4.22
C LYS A 192 9.48 -15.35 4.52
N LEU A 193 9.92 -14.90 5.69
CA LEU A 193 9.88 -13.49 6.06
C LEU A 193 10.97 -12.71 5.29
N SER A 194 10.62 -11.53 4.79
CA SER A 194 11.52 -10.69 3.96
C SER A 194 12.77 -10.23 4.70
N PHE A 195 12.72 -10.12 6.03
CA PHE A 195 13.87 -9.77 6.85
C PHE A 195 14.78 -10.96 7.22
N ASN A 196 14.34 -12.19 6.95
CA ASN A 196 15.12 -13.43 7.18
C ASN A 196 15.77 -13.97 5.90
N VAL A 197 15.78 -13.18 4.82
CA VAL A 197 16.46 -13.51 3.57
C VAL A 197 17.57 -12.52 3.28
N PRO A 198 18.48 -12.84 2.32
CA PRO A 198 19.54 -11.92 1.97
C PRO A 198 19.01 -10.53 1.60
N GLN A 199 19.71 -9.51 2.11
CA GLN A 199 19.46 -8.10 1.83
C GLN A 199 20.60 -7.58 0.95
N LEU A 200 20.25 -6.85 -0.10
CA LEU A 200 21.21 -6.18 -0.96
C LEU A 200 21.35 -4.73 -0.49
N GLU A 201 22.53 -4.37 0.00
CA GLU A 201 22.88 -2.97 0.24
C GLU A 201 23.30 -2.33 -1.08
N VAL A 202 22.60 -1.27 -1.48
CA VAL A 202 22.83 -0.57 -2.74
C VAL A 202 23.02 0.92 -2.51
N ASP A 203 23.82 1.51 -3.38
CA ASP A 203 23.89 2.95 -3.54
C ASP A 203 22.69 3.45 -4.35
N MET A 204 21.98 4.46 -3.83
CA MET A 204 20.81 5.03 -4.47
C MET A 204 21.14 5.78 -5.77
N ASP A 205 22.40 6.19 -5.97
CA ASP A 205 22.88 6.82 -7.19
C ASP A 205 23.31 5.79 -8.27
N SER A 206 23.27 4.50 -7.95
CA SER A 206 23.53 3.42 -8.92
C SER A 206 22.30 3.12 -9.78
N PRO A 207 22.44 2.43 -10.94
CA PRO A 207 21.30 1.97 -11.73
C PRO A 207 20.27 1.13 -10.93
N TRP A 208 20.75 0.29 -10.01
CA TRP A 208 19.91 -0.48 -9.08
C TRP A 208 19.16 0.44 -8.11
N GLY A 209 19.85 1.44 -7.57
CA GLY A 209 19.26 2.49 -6.75
C GLY A 209 18.16 3.26 -7.48
N GLY A 210 18.41 3.62 -8.74
CA GLY A 210 17.46 4.28 -9.63
C GLY A 210 16.20 3.43 -9.90
N PHE A 211 16.37 2.12 -10.14
CA PHE A 211 15.24 1.20 -10.30
C PHE A 211 14.38 1.14 -9.03
N VAL A 212 15.00 0.98 -7.87
CA VAL A 212 14.31 0.91 -6.57
C VAL A 212 13.62 2.21 -6.22
N HIS A 213 14.28 3.34 -6.48
CA HIS A 213 13.70 4.67 -6.34
C HIS A 213 12.45 4.80 -7.20
N ALA A 214 12.52 4.45 -8.48
CA ALA A 214 11.38 4.51 -9.39
C ALA A 214 10.20 3.65 -8.91
N ARG A 215 10.46 2.43 -8.40
CA ARG A 215 9.40 1.57 -7.84
C ARG A 215 8.76 2.15 -6.59
N PHE A 216 9.53 2.81 -5.73
CA PHE A 216 8.97 3.51 -4.57
C PHE A 216 8.10 4.69 -5.02
N GLU A 217 8.61 5.55 -5.90
CA GLU A 217 7.86 6.73 -6.38
C GLU A 217 6.58 6.33 -7.12
N GLU A 218 6.64 5.29 -7.96
CA GLU A 218 5.47 4.77 -8.68
C GLU A 218 4.33 4.43 -7.72
N LEU A 219 4.61 3.73 -6.62
CA LEU A 219 3.59 3.46 -5.62
C LEU A 219 3.23 4.72 -4.83
N TRP A 220 4.24 5.50 -4.43
CA TRP A 220 4.06 6.68 -3.59
C TRP A 220 3.13 7.68 -4.25
N GLU A 221 3.34 8.03 -5.51
CA GLU A 221 2.58 9.03 -6.27
C GLU A 221 1.23 8.51 -6.79
N HIS A 222 0.98 7.20 -6.72
CA HIS A 222 -0.26 6.62 -7.21
C HIS A 222 -1.41 6.77 -6.21
N ASP A 223 -2.05 7.94 -6.22
CA ASP A 223 -3.16 8.33 -5.33
C ASP A 223 -4.35 7.33 -5.30
N GLN A 224 -4.53 6.52 -6.34
CA GLN A 224 -5.60 5.51 -6.38
C GLN A 224 -5.21 4.19 -5.68
N ALA A 225 -3.90 3.95 -5.53
CA ALA A 225 -3.37 2.74 -4.92
C ALA A 225 -2.79 3.02 -3.52
N THR A 226 -2.79 4.28 -3.06
CA THR A 226 -2.31 4.64 -1.73
C THR A 226 -3.31 5.51 -0.96
N LEU A 227 -3.32 5.35 0.35
CA LEU A 227 -4.12 6.14 1.28
C LEU A 227 -3.21 6.74 2.35
N PRO A 228 -3.16 8.08 2.52
CA PRO A 228 -2.45 8.70 3.64
C PRO A 228 -2.96 8.20 4.98
N LEU A 229 -2.06 8.05 5.96
CA LEU A 229 -2.39 7.51 7.29
C LEU A 229 -3.52 8.29 7.96
N GLU A 230 -3.59 9.60 7.82
CA GLU A 230 -4.64 10.44 8.42
C GLU A 230 -6.03 10.05 7.89
N ARG A 231 -6.12 9.77 6.58
CA ARG A 231 -7.35 9.34 5.91
C ARG A 231 -7.66 7.87 6.14
N TYR A 232 -6.64 7.04 6.37
CA TYR A 232 -6.85 5.67 6.84
C TYR A 232 -7.38 5.69 8.28
N TRP A 233 -6.88 6.59 9.13
CA TRP A 233 -7.21 6.63 10.55
C TRP A 233 -8.57 7.26 10.84
N SER A 234 -8.97 8.26 10.07
CA SER A 234 -10.19 9.02 10.32
C SER A 234 -10.84 9.46 9.02
N THR A 235 -12.14 9.73 9.08
CA THR A 235 -12.89 10.33 7.99
C THR A 235 -13.59 11.59 8.47
N THR A 236 -13.69 12.57 7.58
CA THR A 236 -14.39 13.82 7.86
C THR A 236 -15.86 13.66 7.54
N VAL A 237 -16.71 13.95 8.51
CA VAL A 237 -18.16 13.95 8.34
C VAL A 237 -18.72 15.33 8.69
N THR A 238 -19.57 15.86 7.81
CA THR A 238 -20.40 17.03 8.13
C THR A 238 -21.74 16.53 8.65
N LEU A 239 -22.03 16.76 9.93
CA LEU A 239 -23.33 16.47 10.53
C LEU A 239 -24.35 17.50 10.05
N ARG A 240 -25.54 17.04 9.67
CA ARG A 240 -26.63 17.89 9.16
C ARG A 240 -27.93 17.64 9.92
N HIS A 241 -28.67 18.72 10.17
CA HIS A 241 -30.03 18.68 10.67
C HIS A 241 -30.96 19.30 9.62
N GLY A 242 -31.79 18.48 8.99
CA GLY A 242 -32.50 18.88 7.76
C GLY A 242 -31.51 19.28 6.67
N GLU A 243 -31.65 20.49 6.13
CA GLU A 243 -30.75 21.00 5.09
C GLU A 243 -29.53 21.79 5.63
N SER A 244 -29.46 22.02 6.94
CA SER A 244 -28.40 22.83 7.54
C SER A 244 -27.23 21.97 8.02
N ASP A 245 -26.01 22.39 7.66
CA ASP A 245 -24.77 21.83 8.21
C ASP A 245 -24.58 22.35 9.64
N VAL A 246 -24.37 21.44 10.59
CA VAL A 246 -24.30 21.75 12.04
C VAL A 246 -22.86 21.73 12.53
N ALA A 247 -22.08 20.74 12.12
CA ALA A 247 -20.69 20.58 12.53
C ALA A 247 -19.91 19.76 11.51
N GLU A 248 -18.63 20.07 11.33
CA GLU A 248 -17.68 19.24 10.61
C GLU A 248 -16.71 18.62 11.62
N VAL A 249 -16.60 17.29 11.61
CA VAL A 249 -15.85 16.54 12.61
C VAL A 249 -15.06 15.40 11.97
N GLN A 250 -13.86 15.17 12.47
CA GLN A 250 -13.09 13.96 12.15
C GLN A 250 -13.51 12.84 13.09
N VAL A 251 -13.89 11.70 12.52
CA VAL A 251 -14.34 10.54 13.29
C VAL A 251 -13.54 9.29 12.93
N PRO A 252 -13.24 8.41 13.90
CA PRO A 252 -12.75 7.07 13.62
C PRO A 252 -13.77 6.30 12.79
N TYR A 253 -13.30 5.42 11.89
CA TYR A 253 -14.18 4.61 11.05
C TYR A 253 -13.60 3.24 10.73
N VAL A 254 -14.47 2.29 10.42
CA VAL A 254 -14.12 0.98 9.85
C VAL A 254 -15.03 0.66 8.67
N VAL A 255 -14.56 -0.24 7.81
CA VAL A 255 -15.35 -0.80 6.71
C VAL A 255 -15.56 -2.28 7.01
N VAL A 256 -16.81 -2.73 7.02
CA VAL A 256 -17.20 -4.14 7.22
C VAL A 256 -18.27 -4.46 6.19
N ASP A 257 -18.04 -5.49 5.38
CA ASP A 257 -18.94 -5.91 4.28
C ASP A 257 -19.38 -4.72 3.40
N GLU A 258 -18.39 -3.93 2.96
CA GLU A 258 -18.54 -2.71 2.13
C GLU A 258 -19.33 -1.55 2.78
N ARG A 259 -19.81 -1.72 4.01
CA ARG A 259 -20.49 -0.69 4.78
C ARG A 259 -19.51 0.09 5.65
N HIS A 260 -19.77 1.38 5.81
CA HIS A 260 -18.92 2.26 6.58
C HIS A 260 -19.56 2.53 7.94
N TYR A 261 -18.79 2.29 9.00
CA TYR A 261 -19.19 2.53 10.37
C TYR A 261 -18.27 3.58 10.99
N ILE A 262 -18.85 4.55 11.68
CA ILE A 262 -18.14 5.63 12.35
C ILE A 262 -18.32 5.54 13.86
N ASP A 263 -17.30 5.94 14.62
CA ASP A 263 -17.37 6.05 16.08
C ASP A 263 -17.73 7.49 16.46
N CYS A 264 -18.95 7.66 16.96
CA CYS A 264 -19.51 8.93 17.39
C CYS A 264 -19.39 9.14 18.91
N GLY A 265 -18.59 8.35 19.63
CA GLY A 265 -18.51 8.44 21.10
C GLY A 265 -18.07 9.84 21.61
N ALA A 266 -17.29 10.57 20.82
CA ALA A 266 -16.90 11.95 21.12
C ALA A 266 -17.98 13.01 20.78
N LEU A 267 -19.04 12.62 20.06
CA LEU A 267 -20.07 13.51 19.55
C LEU A 267 -21.31 13.47 20.44
N ARG A 268 -21.75 14.63 20.92
CA ARG A 268 -23.05 14.78 21.60
C ARG A 268 -24.14 14.97 20.56
N LEU A 269 -24.60 13.87 19.96
CA LEU A 269 -25.67 13.91 18.96
C LEU A 269 -27.00 14.24 19.63
N SER A 270 -27.67 15.31 19.17
CA SER A 270 -28.96 15.75 19.67
C SER A 270 -29.96 15.78 18.50
N GLY A 271 -30.90 14.84 18.47
CA GLY A 271 -31.92 14.73 17.43
C GLY A 271 -31.51 13.92 16.19
N PRO A 272 -32.42 13.78 15.21
CA PRO A 272 -32.17 13.03 13.99
C PRO A 272 -31.16 13.79 13.10
N LEU A 273 -29.95 13.24 12.97
CA LEU A 273 -28.89 13.80 12.15
C LEU A 273 -28.62 12.93 10.92
N THR A 274 -28.28 13.57 9.81
CA THR A 274 -27.64 12.91 8.66
C THR A 274 -26.16 13.30 8.63
N ALA A 275 -25.36 12.53 7.91
CA ALA A 275 -23.95 12.83 7.71
C ALA A 275 -23.67 13.00 6.22
N ARG A 276 -23.09 14.14 5.83
CA ARG A 276 -22.46 14.30 4.53
C ARG A 276 -21.01 13.89 4.66
N ALA A 277 -20.59 12.88 3.91
CA ALA A 277 -19.24 12.34 4.01
C ALA A 277 -18.68 12.00 2.61
N ARG A 278 -17.36 12.07 2.48
CA ARG A 278 -16.62 11.50 1.36
C ARG A 278 -15.94 10.22 1.86
N LEU A 279 -16.24 9.10 1.21
CA LEU A 279 -15.72 7.81 1.66
C LEU A 279 -14.21 7.69 1.34
N PRO A 280 -13.35 7.28 2.28
CA PRO A 280 -11.89 7.36 2.12
C PRO A 280 -11.31 6.59 0.92
N ARG A 281 -11.89 5.43 0.57
CA ARG A 281 -11.46 4.61 -0.59
C ARG A 281 -12.03 5.09 -1.94
N THR A 282 -12.85 6.13 -1.96
CA THR A 282 -13.35 6.75 -3.20
C THR A 282 -13.13 8.27 -3.17
N PRO A 283 -11.88 8.75 -3.04
CA PRO A 283 -11.61 10.16 -2.75
C PRO A 283 -12.03 11.12 -3.88
N ARG A 284 -12.16 10.63 -5.11
CA ARG A 284 -12.67 11.41 -6.25
C ARG A 284 -14.20 11.50 -6.30
N SER A 285 -14.91 10.77 -5.43
CA SER A 285 -16.37 10.87 -5.35
C SER A 285 -16.81 12.19 -4.71
N ALA A 286 -17.92 12.73 -5.21
CA ALA A 286 -18.60 13.84 -4.57
C ALA A 286 -19.08 13.38 -3.17
N PRO A 287 -19.01 14.25 -2.14
CA PRO A 287 -19.60 13.94 -0.84
C PRO A 287 -21.06 13.51 -0.99
N ARG A 288 -21.47 12.45 -0.29
CA ARG A 288 -22.84 11.93 -0.31
C ARG A 288 -23.47 12.11 1.07
N VAL A 289 -24.79 12.23 1.09
CA VAL A 289 -25.57 12.30 2.34
C VAL A 289 -25.98 10.89 2.74
N PHE A 290 -25.75 10.56 4.01
CA PHE A 290 -26.03 9.29 4.63
C PHE A 290 -26.95 9.48 5.82
N ALA A 291 -27.89 8.56 6.01
CA ALA A 291 -28.58 8.41 7.28
C ALA A 291 -27.62 7.76 8.29
N LEU A 292 -27.65 8.25 9.52
CA LEU A 292 -26.93 7.64 10.64
C LEU A 292 -27.87 6.63 11.32
N VAL A 293 -27.52 5.35 11.23
CA VAL A 293 -28.35 4.26 11.79
C VAL A 293 -27.52 3.38 12.71
N GLU A 294 -28.14 2.78 13.72
CA GLU A 294 -27.45 1.78 14.53
C GLU A 294 -27.06 0.56 13.68
N PRO A 295 -25.91 -0.09 13.95
CA PRO A 295 -25.58 -1.36 13.34
C PRO A 295 -26.66 -2.40 13.62
N ALA A 296 -27.00 -3.21 12.61
CA ALA A 296 -27.88 -4.35 12.80
C ALA A 296 -27.30 -5.30 13.87
N ASP A 297 -28.16 -5.98 14.64
CA ASP A 297 -27.71 -6.80 15.79
C ASP A 297 -26.65 -7.84 15.41
N GLY A 298 -26.76 -8.44 14.22
CA GLY A 298 -25.77 -9.39 13.70
C GLY A 298 -24.40 -8.77 13.39
N ASP A 299 -24.37 -7.47 13.07
CA ASP A 299 -23.14 -6.77 12.65
C ASP A 299 -22.35 -6.22 13.86
N ARG A 300 -23.02 -5.92 14.98
CA ARG A 300 -22.43 -5.23 16.15
C ARG A 300 -21.11 -5.85 16.62
N ALA A 301 -21.06 -7.18 16.77
CA ALA A 301 -19.88 -7.88 17.25
C ALA A 301 -18.72 -7.87 16.22
N ALA A 302 -19.04 -7.94 14.92
CA ALA A 302 -18.04 -7.86 13.86
C ALA A 302 -17.47 -6.44 13.78
N VAL A 303 -18.33 -5.41 13.82
CA VAL A 303 -17.93 -4.01 13.78
C VAL A 303 -17.07 -3.63 14.99
N ALA A 304 -17.48 -4.00 16.20
CA ALA A 304 -16.69 -3.76 17.42
C ALA A 304 -15.29 -4.39 17.31
N ARG A 305 -15.19 -5.62 16.80
CA ARG A 305 -13.92 -6.31 16.58
C ARG A 305 -13.01 -5.58 15.59
N HIS A 306 -13.56 -5.07 14.48
CA HIS A 306 -12.76 -4.30 13.51
C HIS A 306 -12.26 -2.98 14.11
N PHE A 307 -13.10 -2.31 14.89
CA PHE A 307 -12.69 -1.12 15.63
C PHE A 307 -11.56 -1.43 16.63
N ASP A 308 -11.68 -2.50 17.40
CA ASP A 308 -10.64 -2.92 18.35
C ASP A 308 -9.34 -3.33 17.63
N GLN A 309 -9.46 -4.01 16.49
CA GLN A 309 -8.31 -4.40 15.68
C GLN A 309 -7.60 -3.20 15.05
N LYS A 310 -8.32 -2.13 14.70
CA LYS A 310 -7.74 -0.92 14.08
C LYS A 310 -7.21 0.06 15.12
N TYR A 311 -8.01 0.38 16.14
CA TYR A 311 -7.73 1.44 17.11
C TYR A 311 -7.27 0.93 18.48
N GLY A 312 -7.35 -0.37 18.76
CA GLY A 312 -7.20 -0.91 20.11
C GLY A 312 -8.53 -0.94 20.86
N ARG A 313 -8.57 -1.63 22.01
CA ARG A 313 -9.76 -1.63 22.87
C ARG A 313 -9.99 -0.24 23.44
N ALA A 314 -11.24 0.21 23.44
CA ALA A 314 -11.63 1.45 24.08
C ALA A 314 -11.84 1.23 25.58
N ASP A 315 -11.43 2.19 26.41
CA ASP A 315 -11.63 2.17 27.87
C ASP A 315 -13.11 2.39 28.28
N GLY A 316 -13.97 2.69 27.30
CA GLY A 316 -15.43 2.77 27.43
C GLY A 316 -16.14 2.17 26.21
N GLY A 317 -17.47 2.07 26.27
CA GLY A 317 -18.27 1.64 25.13
C GLY A 317 -18.16 2.64 23.96
N ARG A 318 -18.07 2.14 22.73
CA ARG A 318 -18.10 2.96 21.51
C ARG A 318 -19.52 3.27 21.11
N THR A 319 -19.79 4.49 20.63
CA THR A 319 -21.09 4.85 20.05
C THR A 319 -20.99 4.73 18.54
N VAL A 320 -21.14 3.50 18.03
CA VAL A 320 -20.94 3.22 16.61
C VAL A 320 -22.22 3.41 15.81
N LEU A 321 -22.13 4.14 14.70
CA LEU A 321 -23.22 4.33 13.73
C LEU A 321 -22.79 3.92 12.32
N CYS A 322 -23.72 3.38 11.55
CA CYS A 322 -23.55 3.03 10.14
C CYS A 322 -23.95 4.21 9.24
N LEU A 323 -23.15 4.46 8.20
CA LEU A 323 -23.46 5.40 7.12
C LEU A 323 -24.34 4.71 6.08
N ALA A 324 -25.66 4.73 6.29
CA ALA A 324 -26.61 4.13 5.36
C ALA A 324 -26.93 5.11 4.20
N PRO A 325 -26.81 4.69 2.93
CA PRO A 325 -27.22 5.54 1.81
C PRO A 325 -28.68 5.97 1.98
N GLN A 326 -28.93 7.27 1.92
CA GLN A 326 -30.29 7.77 1.89
C GLN A 326 -30.92 7.27 0.57
N ARG A 327 -31.93 6.39 0.65
CA ARG A 327 -32.72 6.05 -0.53
C ARG A 327 -33.23 7.37 -1.09
N ALA A 328 -32.93 7.65 -2.36
CA ALA A 328 -33.45 8.82 -3.04
C ALA A 328 -34.96 8.86 -2.79
N ALA A 329 -35.41 9.87 -2.05
CA ALA A 329 -36.81 10.09 -1.79
C ALA A 329 -37.44 10.66 -3.07
N ASP A 330 -37.46 9.89 -4.16
CA ASP A 330 -38.17 10.24 -5.40
C ASP A 330 -38.41 8.99 -6.24
N GLY A 331 -39.36 8.20 -5.76
CA GLY A 331 -40.18 7.29 -6.57
C GLY A 331 -41.54 7.92 -6.86
N ARG A 332 -41.62 9.25 -7.06
CA ARG A 332 -42.79 9.85 -7.70
C ARG A 332 -42.82 9.33 -9.13
N ALA A 333 -43.56 8.25 -9.35
CA ALA A 333 -43.97 7.84 -10.68
C ALA A 333 -44.56 9.07 -11.39
N PRO A 334 -44.20 9.36 -12.66
CA PRO A 334 -44.92 10.35 -13.43
C PRO A 334 -46.38 9.88 -13.46
N GLY A 335 -47.26 10.65 -12.83
CA GLY A 335 -48.69 10.38 -12.85
C GLY A 335 -49.16 10.21 -14.30
N PRO A 336 -50.11 9.29 -14.57
CA PRO A 336 -50.61 9.10 -15.92
C PRO A 336 -51.09 10.45 -16.46
N ARG A 337 -50.52 10.87 -17.60
CA ARG A 337 -51.03 12.02 -18.35
C ARG A 337 -52.49 11.75 -18.67
N SER A 338 -53.40 12.59 -18.17
CA SER A 338 -54.78 12.61 -18.63
C SER A 338 -54.79 12.74 -20.16
N PRO A 339 -55.54 11.90 -20.88
CA PRO A 339 -55.73 12.09 -22.31
C PRO A 339 -56.48 13.41 -22.51
N ALA A 340 -55.89 14.29 -23.31
CA ALA A 340 -56.54 15.50 -23.78
C ALA A 340 -57.82 15.12 -24.52
N ALA A 341 -58.92 15.79 -24.15
CA ALA A 341 -60.19 15.70 -24.84
C ALA A 341 -60.01 16.03 -26.32
N ALA A 342 -60.48 15.12 -27.18
CA ALA A 342 -60.64 15.39 -28.60
C ALA A 342 -61.79 16.39 -28.79
N ASP A 343 -61.48 17.53 -29.40
CA ASP A 343 -62.44 18.50 -29.89
C ASP A 343 -63.08 17.99 -31.19
N PRO A 344 -64.40 18.11 -31.40
CA PRO A 344 -65.08 17.58 -32.57
C PRO A 344 -64.98 18.54 -33.76
N ARG A 345 -64.74 18.00 -34.95
CA ARG A 345 -65.13 18.60 -36.24
C ARG A 345 -65.67 17.54 -37.17
#